data_AF-A0A6J1PJJ0-F1
#
_entry.id   AF-A0A6J1PJJ0-F1
#
_cell.length_a   1.000
_cell.length_b   1.000
_cell.length_c   1.000
_cell.angle_alpha   90.00
_cell.angle_beta   90.00
_cell.angle_gamma   90.00
#
_symmetry.space_group_name_H-M   'P 1'
#
loop_
_entity.id
_entity.type
_entity.pdbx_description
1 polymer ?
#
loop_
_entity_poly.entity_id
_entity_poly.type
_entity_poly.pdbx_seq_one_letter_code
_entity_poly.pdbx_strand_id
1 'polypeptide(L)'
;MISKATMTSKKKDSPTKKRLCKTIEKMRLKNKDLQQKLRRLRKKVEKSITTKESPHGEDKVQKNKELETLRTLGNKWLPDKFSMLLSVQVDAQTRDKRGIRYNNDFKKFALSMYFLSPRNYKELRKIFTLPSVRTLQSFTYNWNILPGLNIKVFEALKIKLNSLSLIERHCVLCIDEMSLKSHLFYDVSRDEIIGFQDVGDNKLPISAKNAFVIMARSIAGNWKVPLCYCFVATTCTSDTIKTIIFDAIRKLKECGATVHALITDMGSNFLQLSRELGISTKNSMFVVDEQNILYIFDTPHLIKATRNNLLKYNLKFNDKFCIMVLYCSILFKRY
;
A
#
# COMPACT_ATOMS: atom_id res chain seq x y z
N MET A 1 -34.27 -24.84 39.73
CA MET A 1 -33.93 -25.68 40.90
C MET A 1 -33.10 -26.87 40.44
N ILE A 2 -31.82 -26.91 40.80
CA ILE A 2 -31.02 -28.10 41.19
C ILE A 2 -29.67 -27.53 41.64
N SER A 3 -29.44 -27.64 42.94
CA SER A 3 -28.24 -27.26 43.66
C SER A 3 -27.12 -28.29 43.42
N LYS A 4 -25.87 -27.83 43.27
CA LYS A 4 -24.69 -28.62 43.63
C LYS A 4 -23.75 -27.77 44.48
N ALA A 5 -23.68 -28.18 45.73
CA ALA A 5 -22.96 -27.55 46.81
C ALA A 5 -21.45 -27.58 46.61
N THR A 6 -20.82 -26.44 46.85
CA THR A 6 -19.38 -26.29 47.06
C THR A 6 -19.07 -26.76 48.48
N MET A 7 -18.52 -27.97 48.63
CA MET A 7 -17.96 -28.47 49.89
C MET A 7 -16.49 -28.81 49.67
N THR A 8 -15.60 -27.84 49.89
CA THR A 8 -14.14 -28.08 49.95
C THR A 8 -13.73 -28.37 51.39
N SER A 9 -13.69 -29.65 51.79
CA SER A 9 -12.96 -30.06 52.98
C SER A 9 -11.52 -30.47 52.60
N LYS A 10 -10.53 -29.66 52.98
CA LYS A 10 -9.11 -30.01 52.85
C LYS A 10 -8.77 -31.02 53.95
N LYS A 11 -8.85 -32.33 53.66
CA LYS A 11 -8.25 -33.37 54.53
C LYS A 11 -6.73 -33.15 54.59
N LYS A 12 -6.18 -32.91 55.79
CA LYS A 12 -4.72 -32.86 56.02
C LYS A 12 -4.13 -34.25 55.75
N ASP A 13 -3.24 -34.33 54.74
CA ASP A 13 -2.55 -35.58 54.38
C ASP A 13 -1.77 -36.17 55.58
N SER A 14 -1.83 -37.51 55.72
CA SER A 14 -1.12 -38.24 56.77
C SER A 14 0.40 -38.03 56.70
N PRO A 15 1.14 -38.13 57.83
CA PRO A 15 2.58 -37.91 57.87
C PRO A 15 3.36 -38.78 56.86
N THR A 16 2.90 -40.02 56.67
CA THR A 16 3.48 -40.98 55.72
C THR A 16 3.26 -40.54 54.26
N LYS A 17 2.07 -40.05 53.93
CA LYS A 17 1.74 -39.54 52.59
C LYS A 17 2.55 -38.29 52.24
N LYS A 18 2.76 -37.37 53.19
CA LYS A 18 3.64 -36.20 53.01
C LYS A 18 5.11 -36.59 52.80
N ARG A 19 5.62 -37.60 53.50
CA ARG A 19 6.98 -38.12 53.30
C ARG A 19 7.14 -38.73 51.91
N LEU A 20 6.19 -39.56 51.47
CA LEU A 20 6.17 -40.15 50.13
C LEU A 20 6.12 -39.10 49.01
N CYS A 21 5.27 -38.08 49.14
CA CYS A 21 5.21 -36.98 48.17
C CYS A 21 6.55 -36.23 48.05
N LYS A 22 7.21 -35.93 49.18
CA LYS A 22 8.55 -35.29 49.17
C LYS A 22 9.61 -36.17 48.50
N THR A 23 9.55 -37.50 48.70
CA THR A 23 10.47 -38.43 48.05
C THR A 23 10.24 -38.51 46.54
N ILE A 24 8.97 -38.59 46.10
CA ILE A 24 8.59 -38.58 44.69
C ILE A 24 9.03 -37.28 44.01
N GLU A 25 8.87 -36.14 44.68
CA GLU A 25 9.29 -34.83 44.17
C GLU A 25 10.82 -34.74 44.02
N LYS A 26 11.58 -35.24 45.01
CA LYS A 26 13.05 -35.37 44.90
C LYS A 26 13.46 -36.30 43.74
N MET A 27 12.77 -37.42 43.55
CA MET A 27 13.04 -38.34 42.43
C MET A 27 12.73 -37.70 41.07
N ARG A 28 11.64 -36.91 40.96
CA ARG A 28 11.28 -36.16 39.74
C ARG A 28 12.33 -35.11 39.39
N LEU A 29 12.84 -34.37 40.38
CA LEU A 29 13.91 -33.40 40.19
C LEU A 29 15.20 -34.07 39.72
N LYS A 30 15.61 -35.18 40.35
CA LYS A 30 16.79 -35.96 39.92
C LYS A 30 16.64 -36.50 38.49
N ASN A 31 15.46 -36.99 38.12
CA ASN A 31 15.20 -37.47 36.76
C ASN A 31 15.31 -36.33 35.73
N LYS A 32 14.82 -35.14 36.06
CA LYS A 32 14.91 -33.96 35.20
C LYS A 32 16.38 -33.56 34.97
N ASP A 33 17.20 -33.57 36.02
CA ASP A 33 18.64 -33.30 35.92
C ASP A 33 19.40 -34.35 35.11
N LEU A 34 19.09 -35.64 35.30
CA LEU A 34 19.70 -36.73 34.55
C LEU A 34 19.34 -36.65 33.05
N GLN A 35 18.08 -36.36 32.72
CA GLN A 35 17.65 -36.12 31.34
C GLN A 35 18.39 -34.94 30.71
N GLN A 36 18.61 -33.86 31.47
CA GLN A 36 19.33 -32.69 31.00
C GLN A 36 20.83 -32.98 30.77
N LYS A 37 21.46 -33.76 31.65
CA LYS A 37 22.85 -34.24 31.50
C LYS A 37 22.99 -35.17 30.29
N LEU A 38 22.09 -36.13 30.10
CA LEU A 38 22.05 -37.00 28.92
C LEU A 38 21.94 -36.20 27.62
N ARG A 39 21.08 -35.17 27.58
CA ARG A 39 20.95 -34.28 26.41
C ARG A 39 22.23 -33.51 26.10
N ARG A 40 22.95 -33.05 27.13
CA ARG A 40 24.24 -32.35 26.97
C ARG A 40 25.34 -33.29 26.49
N LEU A 41 25.39 -34.52 27.02
CA LEU A 41 26.35 -35.54 26.60
C LEU A 41 26.10 -35.99 25.16
N ARG A 42 24.84 -36.25 24.77
CA ARG A 42 24.47 -36.57 23.38
C ARG A 42 24.90 -35.47 22.41
N LYS A 43 24.67 -34.20 22.73
CA LYS A 43 25.14 -33.07 21.91
C LYS A 43 26.66 -32.97 21.81
N LYS A 44 27.39 -33.33 22.87
CA LYS A 44 28.86 -33.38 22.84
C LYS A 44 29.34 -34.50 21.93
N VAL A 45 28.75 -35.68 22.04
CA VAL A 45 29.07 -36.84 21.19
C VAL A 45 28.74 -36.56 19.71
N GLU A 46 27.57 -35.99 19.40
CA GLU A 46 27.23 -35.55 18.02
C GLU A 46 28.23 -34.54 17.47
N LYS A 47 28.67 -33.57 18.29
CA LYS A 47 29.73 -32.62 17.88
C LYS A 47 31.06 -33.31 17.63
N SER A 48 31.47 -34.24 18.49
CA SER A 48 32.73 -34.97 18.32
C SER A 48 32.74 -35.87 17.08
N ILE A 49 31.61 -36.53 16.77
CA ILE A 49 31.44 -37.37 15.58
C ILE A 49 31.44 -36.51 14.30
N THR A 50 30.74 -35.37 14.31
CA THR A 50 30.74 -34.43 13.16
C THR A 50 32.09 -33.76 12.89
N THR A 51 32.98 -33.62 13.89
CA THR A 51 34.35 -33.12 13.67
C THR A 51 35.35 -34.18 13.21
N LYS A 52 35.08 -35.48 13.40
CA LYS A 52 36.06 -36.56 13.10
C LYS A 52 35.75 -37.34 11.82
N GLU A 53 34.56 -37.19 11.24
CA GLU A 53 34.17 -37.84 9.98
C GLU A 53 33.70 -36.82 8.95
N SER A 54 34.59 -36.29 8.11
CA SER A 54 34.20 -35.80 6.77
C SER A 54 35.38 -35.43 5.85
N PRO A 55 35.48 -36.09 4.68
CA PRO A 55 36.18 -35.58 3.49
C PRO A 55 35.56 -34.27 2.92
N HIS A 56 34.43 -33.80 3.47
CA HIS A 56 33.65 -32.66 2.98
C HIS A 56 34.25 -31.25 3.23
N GLY A 57 35.43 -31.16 3.88
CA GLY A 57 36.06 -29.87 4.18
C GLY A 57 36.60 -29.17 2.93
N GLU A 58 37.33 -29.91 2.10
CA GLU A 58 37.99 -29.38 0.89
C GLU A 58 36.98 -29.06 -0.22
N ASP A 59 36.00 -29.94 -0.46
CA ASP A 59 34.91 -29.72 -1.41
C ASP A 59 34.08 -28.48 -1.09
N LYS A 60 33.86 -28.19 0.20
CA LYS A 60 33.09 -27.02 0.64
C LYS A 60 33.88 -25.72 0.43
N VAL A 61 35.20 -25.75 0.62
CA VAL A 61 36.08 -24.60 0.35
C VAL A 61 36.17 -24.33 -1.15
N GLN A 62 36.34 -25.37 -1.97
CA GLN A 62 36.37 -25.27 -3.42
C GLN A 62 35.04 -24.75 -3.99
N LYS A 63 33.91 -25.31 -3.53
CA LYS A 63 32.57 -24.84 -3.91
C LYS A 63 32.33 -23.37 -3.53
N ASN A 64 32.79 -22.94 -2.36
CA ASN A 64 32.67 -21.53 -1.97
C ASN A 64 33.52 -20.62 -2.87
N LYS A 65 34.70 -21.07 -3.30
CA LYS A 65 35.56 -20.34 -4.25
C LYS A 65 34.87 -20.18 -5.61
N GLU A 66 34.25 -21.24 -6.11
CA GLU A 66 33.47 -21.23 -7.37
C GLU A 66 32.28 -20.27 -7.30
N LEU A 67 31.57 -20.28 -6.17
CA LEU A 67 30.44 -19.37 -5.92
C LEU A 67 30.86 -17.90 -5.85
N GLU A 68 32.04 -17.60 -5.31
CA GLU A 68 32.60 -16.25 -5.31
C GLU A 68 33.05 -15.80 -6.71
N THR A 69 33.63 -16.71 -7.52
CA THR A 69 33.87 -16.40 -8.94
C THR A 69 32.58 -16.14 -9.71
N LEU A 70 31.51 -16.90 -9.44
CA LEU A 70 30.19 -16.67 -10.05
C LEU A 70 29.62 -15.29 -9.68
N ARG A 71 29.79 -14.85 -8.42
CA ARG A 71 29.42 -13.49 -7.99
C ARG A 71 30.21 -12.42 -8.73
N THR A 72 31.51 -12.61 -8.84
CA THR A 72 32.42 -11.65 -9.50
C THR A 72 32.09 -11.52 -10.99
N LEU A 73 31.88 -12.65 -11.67
CA LEU A 73 31.44 -12.67 -13.07
C LEU A 73 30.04 -12.06 -13.23
N GLY A 74 29.10 -12.41 -12.34
CA GLY A 74 27.76 -11.87 -12.37
C GLY A 74 27.73 -10.35 -12.25
N ASN A 75 28.50 -9.78 -11.34
CA ASN A 75 28.61 -8.33 -11.17
C ASN A 75 29.30 -7.65 -12.37
N LYS A 76 30.18 -8.35 -13.09
CA LYS A 76 30.88 -7.81 -14.26
C LYS A 76 30.02 -7.82 -15.53
N TRP A 77 29.22 -8.86 -15.73
CA TRP A 77 28.57 -9.14 -17.02
C TRP A 77 27.05 -9.00 -17.00
N LEU A 78 26.40 -9.03 -15.82
CA LEU A 78 24.93 -9.02 -15.72
C LEU A 78 24.43 -7.65 -15.26
N PRO A 79 23.21 -7.25 -15.66
CA PRO A 79 22.59 -6.02 -15.17
C PRO A 79 22.44 -6.02 -13.63
N ASP A 80 22.53 -4.85 -12.99
CA ASP A 80 22.52 -4.68 -11.53
C ASP A 80 21.40 -5.43 -10.80
N LYS A 81 20.18 -5.41 -11.35
CA LYS A 81 19.04 -6.10 -10.73
C LYS A 81 19.19 -7.62 -10.80
N PHE A 82 19.78 -8.13 -11.88
CA PHE A 82 20.00 -9.55 -12.08
C PHE A 82 21.21 -10.02 -11.28
N SER A 83 22.29 -9.23 -11.20
CA SER A 83 23.43 -9.52 -10.34
C SER A 83 23.00 -9.58 -8.86
N MET A 84 22.11 -8.68 -8.42
CA MET A 84 21.49 -8.74 -7.09
C MET A 84 20.64 -10.00 -6.88
N LEU A 85 19.90 -10.45 -7.89
CA LEU A 85 19.15 -11.72 -7.80
C LEU A 85 20.10 -12.91 -7.68
N LEU A 86 21.15 -12.94 -8.50
CA LEU A 86 22.16 -13.99 -8.49
C LEU A 86 22.90 -14.05 -7.14
N SER A 87 23.31 -12.90 -6.60
CA SER A 87 24.02 -12.84 -5.31
C SER A 87 23.19 -13.46 -4.18
N VAL A 88 21.87 -13.20 -4.18
CA VAL A 88 20.90 -13.78 -3.25
C VAL A 88 20.75 -15.29 -3.46
N GLN A 89 20.73 -15.78 -4.71
CA GLN A 89 20.71 -17.23 -4.96
C GLN A 89 21.98 -17.90 -4.45
N VAL A 90 23.14 -17.27 -4.63
CA VAL A 90 24.42 -17.78 -4.11
C VAL A 90 24.45 -17.75 -2.58
N ASP A 91 23.94 -16.69 -1.95
CA ASP A 91 23.81 -16.62 -0.48
C ASP A 91 22.92 -17.76 0.06
N ALA A 92 21.87 -18.13 -0.67
CA ALA A 92 20.98 -19.22 -0.28
C ALA A 92 21.65 -20.60 -0.34
N GLN A 93 22.71 -20.77 -1.14
CA GLN A 93 23.49 -22.01 -1.22
C GLN A 93 24.57 -22.11 -0.13
N THR A 94 25.07 -20.97 0.35
CA THR A 94 26.15 -20.90 1.35
C THR A 94 25.63 -20.83 2.79
N ARG A 95 24.43 -20.28 2.99
CA ARG A 95 23.83 -20.04 4.31
C ARG A 95 22.74 -21.06 4.62
N ASP A 96 22.47 -21.23 5.92
CA ASP A 96 21.30 -21.99 6.37
C ASP A 96 20.00 -21.32 5.92
N LYS A 97 18.99 -22.13 5.57
CA LYS A 97 17.68 -21.69 5.07
C LYS A 97 16.99 -20.67 6.00
N ARG A 98 17.28 -20.74 7.30
CA ARG A 98 16.73 -19.83 8.33
C ARG A 98 17.56 -18.55 8.56
N GLY A 99 18.75 -18.47 7.97
CA GLY A 99 19.69 -17.35 8.16
C GLY A 99 19.71 -16.31 7.04
N ILE A 100 18.88 -16.49 6.00
CA ILE A 100 18.87 -15.60 4.83
C ILE A 100 18.20 -14.27 5.20
N ARG A 101 18.94 -13.17 5.06
CA ARG A 101 18.45 -11.80 5.24
C ARG A 101 18.51 -11.06 3.92
N TYR A 102 17.38 -10.49 3.51
CA TYR A 102 17.29 -9.69 2.29
C TYR A 102 17.58 -8.21 2.60
N ASN A 103 18.40 -7.58 1.77
CA ASN A 103 18.62 -6.13 1.81
C ASN A 103 17.33 -5.38 1.38
N ASN A 104 17.27 -4.08 1.63
CA ASN A 104 16.08 -3.30 1.32
C ASN A 104 15.88 -3.12 -0.19
N ASP A 105 16.94 -3.04 -0.98
CA ASP A 105 16.82 -2.85 -2.43
C ASP A 105 16.31 -4.11 -3.14
N PHE A 106 16.71 -5.30 -2.68
CA PHE A 106 16.14 -6.55 -3.17
C PHE A 106 14.69 -6.72 -2.73
N LYS A 107 14.33 -6.28 -1.51
CA LYS A 107 12.93 -6.24 -1.09
C LYS A 107 12.11 -5.30 -1.97
N LYS A 108 12.62 -4.12 -2.34
CA LYS A 108 11.96 -3.20 -3.28
C LYS A 108 11.79 -3.87 -4.65
N PHE A 109 12.83 -4.50 -5.19
CA PHE A 109 12.78 -5.23 -6.45
C PHE A 109 11.73 -6.36 -6.43
N ALA A 110 11.76 -7.19 -5.39
CA ALA A 110 10.79 -8.25 -5.19
C ALA A 110 9.35 -7.72 -5.02
N LEU A 111 9.19 -6.60 -4.31
CA LEU A 111 7.91 -5.92 -4.14
C LEU A 111 7.37 -5.40 -5.49
N SER A 112 8.23 -4.83 -6.35
CA SER A 112 7.84 -4.41 -7.69
C SER A 112 7.34 -5.58 -8.53
N MET A 113 8.04 -6.72 -8.51
CA MET A 113 7.56 -7.94 -9.20
C MET A 113 6.24 -8.44 -8.63
N TYR A 114 6.09 -8.41 -7.31
CA TYR A 114 4.85 -8.82 -6.64
C TYR A 114 3.66 -7.91 -7.01
N PHE A 115 3.84 -6.60 -7.07
CA PHE A 115 2.79 -5.66 -7.47
C PHE A 115 2.41 -5.77 -8.95
N LEU A 116 3.35 -6.12 -9.82
CA LEU A 116 3.06 -6.37 -11.24
C LEU A 116 2.26 -7.67 -11.43
N SER A 117 2.65 -8.75 -10.76
CA SER A 117 1.93 -10.03 -10.84
C SER A 117 2.12 -10.88 -9.59
N PRO A 118 1.17 -10.84 -8.63
CA PRO A 118 1.23 -11.66 -7.43
C PRO A 118 1.23 -13.16 -7.71
N ARG A 119 0.55 -13.59 -8.79
CA ARG A 119 0.49 -15.00 -9.20
C ARG A 119 1.84 -15.46 -9.72
N ASN A 120 2.43 -14.74 -10.67
CA ASN A 120 3.74 -15.08 -11.22
C ASN A 120 4.82 -15.04 -10.13
N TYR A 121 4.78 -14.05 -9.23
CA TYR A 121 5.72 -13.98 -8.11
C TYR A 121 5.67 -15.23 -7.21
N LYS A 122 4.48 -15.76 -6.93
CA LYS A 122 4.32 -17.00 -6.13
C LYS A 122 4.89 -18.23 -6.83
N GLU A 123 4.75 -18.31 -8.15
CA GLU A 123 5.34 -19.40 -8.95
C GLU A 123 6.87 -19.28 -9.02
N LEU A 124 7.39 -18.09 -9.34
CA LEU A 124 8.83 -17.83 -9.37
C LEU A 124 9.50 -18.13 -8.04
N ARG A 125 8.82 -17.90 -6.91
CA ARG A 125 9.33 -18.21 -5.57
C ARG A 125 9.54 -19.70 -5.30
N LYS A 126 8.90 -20.60 -6.07
CA LYS A 126 9.15 -22.04 -5.96
C LYS A 126 10.52 -22.42 -6.56
N ILE A 127 11.00 -21.61 -7.51
CA ILE A 127 12.24 -21.84 -8.27
C ILE A 127 13.38 -20.99 -7.70
N PHE A 128 13.11 -19.72 -7.39
CA PHE A 128 14.09 -18.75 -6.92
C PHE A 128 13.92 -18.43 -5.43
N THR A 129 15.04 -18.17 -4.76
CA THR A 129 15.09 -17.69 -3.37
C THR A 129 14.63 -16.23 -3.31
N LEU A 130 13.33 -16.01 -3.14
CA LEU A 130 12.69 -14.69 -3.06
C LEU A 130 12.07 -14.43 -1.67
N PRO A 131 11.90 -13.16 -1.25
CA PRO A 131 11.22 -12.82 0.01
C PRO A 131 9.80 -13.38 0.07
N SER A 132 9.33 -13.70 1.28
CA SER A 132 7.96 -14.21 1.43
C SER A 132 6.95 -13.11 1.24
N VAL A 133 5.73 -13.45 0.84
CA VAL A 133 4.63 -12.47 0.76
C VAL A 133 4.46 -11.77 2.12
N ARG A 134 4.57 -12.52 3.22
CA ARG A 134 4.56 -11.95 4.58
C ARG A 134 5.72 -10.99 4.83
N THR A 135 6.92 -11.30 4.32
CA THR A 135 8.08 -10.40 4.41
C THR A 135 7.84 -9.12 3.62
N LEU A 136 7.25 -9.21 2.43
CA LEU A 136 6.89 -8.04 1.62
C LEU A 136 5.80 -7.20 2.30
N GLN A 137 4.76 -7.83 2.83
CA GLN A 137 3.70 -7.15 3.60
C GLN A 137 4.26 -6.45 4.84
N SER A 138 5.14 -7.12 5.59
CA SER A 138 5.83 -6.52 6.73
C SER A 138 6.73 -5.36 6.31
N PHE A 139 7.36 -5.45 5.15
CA PHE A 139 8.19 -4.37 4.60
C PHE A 139 7.36 -3.12 4.25
N THR A 140 6.10 -3.29 3.83
CA THR A 140 5.18 -2.18 3.53
C THR A 140 4.33 -1.75 4.73
N TYR A 141 4.33 -2.51 5.83
CA TYR A 141 3.41 -2.28 6.96
C TYR A 141 3.50 -0.87 7.56
N ASN A 142 4.70 -0.30 7.62
CA ASN A 142 4.93 1.05 8.17
C ASN A 142 4.38 2.18 7.26
N TRP A 143 4.11 1.88 5.99
CA TRP A 143 3.43 2.79 5.06
C TRP A 143 1.91 2.70 5.27
N ASN A 144 1.47 3.06 6.49
CA ASN A 144 0.05 3.22 6.76
C ASN A 144 -0.46 4.49 6.06
N ILE A 145 -1.33 4.30 5.06
CA ILE A 145 -2.04 5.38 4.38
C ILE A 145 -3.47 5.37 4.92
N LEU A 146 -3.83 6.45 5.61
CA LEU A 146 -5.15 6.66 6.20
C LEU A 146 -5.96 7.64 5.34
N PRO A 147 -7.31 7.67 5.48
CA PRO A 147 -8.15 8.65 4.81
C PRO A 147 -7.76 10.09 5.17
N GLY A 148 -8.07 11.03 4.28
CA GLY A 148 -7.62 12.42 4.35
C GLY A 148 -6.26 12.65 3.69
N LEU A 149 -5.66 13.81 3.99
CA LEU A 149 -4.37 14.22 3.43
C LEU A 149 -3.22 13.44 4.07
N ASN A 150 -2.47 12.69 3.25
CA ASN A 150 -1.45 11.81 3.79
C ASN A 150 -0.08 12.49 3.98
N ILE A 151 0.29 12.77 5.23
CA ILE A 151 1.54 13.46 5.59
C ILE A 151 2.78 12.74 5.03
N LYS A 152 2.85 11.41 5.14
CA LYS A 152 4.00 10.62 4.64
C LYS A 152 4.17 10.74 3.13
N VAL A 153 3.06 10.87 2.39
CA VAL A 153 3.10 11.11 0.95
C VAL A 153 3.67 12.49 0.65
N PHE A 154 3.27 13.53 1.39
CA PHE A 154 3.84 14.87 1.22
C PHE A 154 5.33 14.91 1.57
N GLU A 155 5.76 14.25 2.63
CA GLU A 155 7.19 14.13 2.99
C GLU A 155 8.00 13.45 1.88
N ALA A 156 7.52 12.32 1.36
CA ALA A 156 8.16 11.63 0.25
C ALA A 156 8.17 12.47 -1.03
N LEU A 157 7.08 13.21 -1.29
CA LEU A 157 6.96 14.11 -2.42
C LEU A 157 7.95 15.27 -2.30
N LYS A 158 8.12 15.88 -1.13
CA LYS A 158 9.10 16.95 -0.88
C LYS A 158 10.52 16.52 -1.24
N ILE A 159 10.92 15.31 -0.81
CA ILE A 159 12.23 14.73 -1.18
C ILE A 159 12.36 14.60 -2.70
N LYS A 160 11.31 14.10 -3.38
CA LYS A 160 11.29 13.97 -4.84
C LYS A 160 11.33 15.31 -5.54
N LEU A 161 10.57 16.32 -5.10
CA LEU A 161 10.53 17.63 -5.73
C LEU A 161 11.88 18.33 -5.62
N ASN A 162 12.59 18.18 -4.49
CA ASN A 162 13.93 18.73 -4.31
C ASN A 162 14.94 18.19 -5.33
N SER A 163 14.78 16.96 -5.82
CA SER A 163 15.66 16.40 -6.87
C SER A 163 15.25 16.79 -8.30
N LEU A 164 14.09 17.44 -8.48
CA LEU A 164 13.57 17.83 -9.80
C LEU A 164 13.89 19.29 -10.13
N SER A 165 13.93 19.60 -11.42
CA SER A 165 14.08 20.97 -11.91
C SER A 165 12.86 21.81 -11.54
N LEU A 166 13.02 23.14 -11.45
CA LEU A 166 11.92 24.04 -11.06
C LEU A 166 10.70 23.90 -11.98
N ILE A 167 10.92 23.70 -13.29
CA ILE A 167 9.83 23.60 -14.26
C ILE A 167 8.96 22.34 -14.03
N GLU A 168 9.56 21.24 -13.56
CA GLU A 168 8.86 19.99 -13.26
C GLU A 168 8.05 20.07 -11.96
N ARG A 169 8.26 21.09 -11.14
CA ARG A 169 7.53 21.31 -9.88
C ARG A 169 6.19 22.00 -10.07
N HIS A 170 5.91 22.50 -11.28
CA HIS A 170 4.60 22.99 -11.66
C HIS A 170 3.62 21.84 -11.89
N CYS A 171 2.46 21.89 -11.24
CA CYS A 171 1.49 20.80 -11.25
C CYS A 171 0.05 21.30 -11.34
N VAL A 172 -0.85 20.37 -11.62
CA VAL A 172 -2.30 20.51 -11.52
C VAL A 172 -2.84 19.52 -10.50
N LEU A 173 -3.99 19.84 -9.93
CA LEU A 173 -4.77 18.94 -9.10
C LEU A 173 -5.89 18.34 -9.94
N CYS A 174 -5.95 17.01 -10.00
CA CYS A 174 -7.05 16.26 -10.58
C CYS A 174 -7.85 15.64 -9.45
N ILE A 175 -9.17 15.74 -9.57
CA ILE A 175 -10.09 15.28 -8.55
C ILE A 175 -11.22 14.48 -9.20
N ASP A 176 -11.50 13.32 -8.62
CA ASP A 176 -12.57 12.44 -9.09
C ASP A 176 -13.19 11.63 -7.95
N GLU A 177 -14.43 11.19 -8.14
CA GLU A 177 -15.21 10.36 -7.22
C GLU A 177 -15.51 9.00 -7.87
N MET A 178 -15.24 7.92 -7.14
CA MET A 178 -15.49 6.55 -7.60
C MET A 178 -16.49 5.85 -6.69
N SER A 179 -17.40 5.09 -7.30
CA SER A 179 -18.34 4.26 -6.54
C SER A 179 -17.65 3.02 -5.96
N LEU A 180 -18.00 2.71 -4.72
CA LEU A 180 -17.53 1.58 -3.95
C LEU A 180 -18.69 0.63 -3.63
N LYS A 181 -18.36 -0.66 -3.50
CA LYS A 181 -19.25 -1.61 -2.84
C LYS A 181 -19.19 -1.38 -1.34
N SER A 182 -20.25 -0.80 -0.77
CA SER A 182 -20.37 -0.60 0.67
C SER A 182 -20.17 -1.91 1.43
N HIS A 183 -19.16 -1.94 2.30
CA HIS A 183 -18.81 -3.10 3.12
C HIS A 183 -18.04 -2.64 4.35
N LEU A 184 -18.31 -3.24 5.51
CA LEU A 184 -17.59 -2.98 6.75
C LEU A 184 -16.64 -4.14 7.05
N PHE A 185 -15.39 -3.82 7.32
CA PHE A 185 -14.35 -4.78 7.66
C PHE A 185 -13.68 -4.39 8.97
N TYR A 186 -13.50 -5.33 9.88
CA TYR A 186 -12.78 -5.09 11.13
C TYR A 186 -11.30 -5.47 10.98
N ASP A 187 -10.42 -4.48 11.06
CA ASP A 187 -8.98 -4.67 11.07
C ASP A 187 -8.51 -4.95 12.50
N VAL A 188 -8.31 -6.23 12.81
CA VAL A 188 -7.81 -6.72 14.11
C VAL A 188 -6.48 -6.09 14.50
N SER A 189 -5.62 -5.76 13.53
CA SER A 189 -4.28 -5.23 13.83
C SER A 189 -4.30 -3.78 14.28
N ARG A 190 -5.34 -3.03 13.89
CA ARG A 190 -5.52 -1.61 14.19
C ARG A 190 -6.66 -1.35 15.16
N ASP A 191 -7.41 -2.40 15.51
CA ASP A 191 -8.62 -2.32 16.33
C ASP A 191 -9.61 -1.28 15.78
N GLU A 192 -9.82 -1.31 14.45
CA GLU A 192 -10.69 -0.34 13.78
C GLU A 192 -11.65 -1.01 12.79
N ILE A 193 -12.84 -0.43 12.65
CA ILE A 193 -13.76 -0.78 11.57
C ILE A 193 -13.48 0.15 10.38
N ILE A 194 -13.17 -0.47 9.24
CA ILE A 194 -12.94 0.17 7.94
C ILE A 194 -14.23 0.05 7.11
N GLY A 195 -14.50 1.08 6.30
CA GLY A 195 -15.67 1.13 5.40
C GLY A 195 -16.76 2.11 5.84
N PHE A 196 -16.54 2.80 6.96
CA PHE A 196 -17.32 3.98 7.33
C PHE A 196 -16.91 5.22 6.55
N GLN A 197 -17.79 6.22 6.52
CA GLN A 197 -17.49 7.56 6.04
C GLN A 197 -16.37 8.14 6.88
N ASP A 198 -15.31 8.57 6.20
CA ASP A 198 -14.06 8.99 6.82
C ASP A 198 -13.37 10.00 5.88
N VAL A 199 -13.35 11.25 6.30
CA VAL A 199 -12.69 12.34 5.58
C VAL A 199 -11.30 12.67 6.16
N GLY A 200 -10.78 11.83 7.06
CA GLY A 200 -9.52 12.02 7.78
C GLY A 200 -9.76 12.55 9.19
N ASP A 201 -10.22 13.80 9.30
CA ASP A 201 -10.42 14.45 10.61
C ASP A 201 -11.77 14.12 11.26
N ASN A 202 -12.70 13.57 10.48
CA ASN A 202 -14.03 13.21 10.96
C ASN A 202 -14.46 11.87 10.38
N LYS A 203 -14.77 10.93 11.28
CA LYS A 203 -15.23 9.59 10.97
C LYS A 203 -16.63 9.40 11.54
N LEU A 204 -17.59 9.12 10.66
CA LEU A 204 -19.00 8.95 11.01
C LEU A 204 -19.39 7.48 10.86
N PRO A 205 -20.25 6.94 11.75
CA PRO A 205 -20.67 5.53 11.70
C PRO A 205 -21.73 5.26 10.60
N ILE A 206 -21.45 5.73 9.39
CA ILE A 206 -22.29 5.60 8.19
C ILE A 206 -21.47 4.89 7.13
N SER A 207 -22.00 3.82 6.54
CA SER A 207 -21.25 3.06 5.54
C SER A 207 -20.96 3.90 4.29
N ALA A 208 -19.69 3.92 3.88
CA ALA A 208 -19.24 4.63 2.70
C ALA A 208 -19.70 3.90 1.43
N LYS A 209 -20.18 4.67 0.45
CA LYS A 209 -20.58 4.18 -0.88
C LYS A 209 -19.69 4.69 -1.98
N ASN A 210 -18.95 5.77 -1.77
CA ASN A 210 -18.01 6.30 -2.74
C ASN A 210 -16.67 6.63 -2.06
N ALA A 211 -15.62 6.69 -2.87
CA ALA A 211 -14.34 7.26 -2.49
C ALA A 211 -14.02 8.43 -3.40
N PHE A 212 -13.53 9.50 -2.81
CA PHE A 212 -13.05 10.66 -3.52
C PHE A 212 -11.54 10.73 -3.41
N VAL A 213 -10.84 11.06 -4.50
CA VAL A 213 -9.38 11.09 -4.54
C VAL A 213 -8.88 12.41 -5.13
N ILE A 214 -7.89 13.01 -4.46
CA ILE A 214 -7.13 14.15 -5.00
C ILE A 214 -5.76 13.66 -5.44
N MET A 215 -5.40 13.94 -6.68
CA MET A 215 -4.11 13.58 -7.27
C MET A 215 -3.40 14.83 -7.79
N ALA A 216 -2.13 14.99 -7.45
CA ALA A 216 -1.28 15.96 -8.12
C ALA A 216 -0.61 15.33 -9.34
N ARG A 217 -0.62 16.06 -10.46
CA ARG A 217 0.07 15.69 -11.70
C ARG A 217 0.97 16.85 -12.14
N SER A 218 2.24 16.56 -12.39
CA SER A 218 3.14 17.54 -12.99
C SER A 218 2.70 17.93 -14.41
N ILE A 219 2.88 19.19 -14.76
CA ILE A 219 2.61 19.71 -16.10
C ILE A 219 3.77 19.35 -17.04
N ALA A 220 5.01 19.70 -16.64
CA ALA A 220 6.20 19.52 -17.46
C ALA A 220 6.97 18.22 -17.16
N GLY A 221 6.81 17.66 -15.95
CA GLY A 221 7.50 16.46 -15.51
C GLY A 221 6.66 15.19 -15.65
N ASN A 222 7.30 14.03 -15.50
CA ASN A 222 6.59 12.75 -15.46
C ASN A 222 6.41 12.22 -14.04
N TRP A 223 5.69 12.98 -13.21
CA TRP A 223 5.28 12.50 -11.90
C TRP A 223 3.79 12.75 -11.66
N LYS A 224 3.17 11.81 -10.96
CA LYS A 224 1.81 11.91 -10.43
C LYS A 224 1.75 11.19 -9.10
N VAL A 225 0.98 11.71 -8.17
CA VAL A 225 0.86 11.14 -6.83
C VAL A 225 -0.52 11.41 -6.25
N PRO A 226 -1.23 10.39 -5.75
CA PRO A 226 -2.45 10.60 -4.98
C PRO A 226 -2.07 11.22 -3.62
N LEU A 227 -2.66 12.36 -3.29
CA LEU A 227 -2.38 13.13 -2.07
C LEU A 227 -3.36 12.83 -0.95
N CYS A 228 -4.61 12.60 -1.33
CA CYS A 228 -5.73 12.45 -0.43
C CYS A 228 -6.69 11.40 -0.98
N TYR A 229 -7.26 10.60 -0.09
CA TYR A 229 -8.47 9.86 -0.39
C TYR A 229 -9.44 9.96 0.79
N CYS A 230 -10.72 10.06 0.52
CA CYS A 230 -11.76 10.13 1.55
C CYS A 230 -12.87 9.14 1.23
N PHE A 231 -13.48 8.56 2.25
CA PHE A 231 -14.65 7.71 2.13
C PHE A 231 -15.91 8.52 2.43
N VAL A 232 -16.91 8.45 1.56
CA VAL A 232 -18.16 9.21 1.69
C VAL A 232 -19.39 8.33 1.46
N ALA A 233 -20.46 8.59 2.22
CA ALA A 233 -21.68 7.79 2.16
C ALA A 233 -22.54 8.06 0.92
N THR A 234 -22.57 9.30 0.43
CA THR A 234 -23.33 9.69 -0.77
C THR A 234 -22.51 10.62 -1.64
N THR A 235 -22.24 11.83 -1.17
CA THR A 235 -21.36 12.79 -1.84
C THR A 235 -20.67 13.60 -0.75
N CYS A 236 -19.42 13.98 -0.99
CA CYS A 236 -18.75 14.93 -0.09
C CYS A 236 -19.41 16.30 -0.23
N THR A 237 -19.62 17.02 0.88
CA THR A 237 -20.15 18.39 0.81
C THR A 237 -19.12 19.31 0.18
N SER A 238 -19.57 20.31 -0.57
CA SER A 238 -18.71 21.28 -1.25
C SER A 238 -17.78 22.00 -0.27
N ASP A 239 -18.25 22.36 0.93
CA ASP A 239 -17.42 22.95 1.99
C ASP A 239 -16.26 22.05 2.43
N THR A 240 -16.54 20.75 2.61
CA THR A 240 -15.50 19.77 3.00
C THR A 240 -14.49 19.61 1.88
N ILE A 241 -14.96 19.47 0.64
CA ILE A 241 -14.09 19.38 -0.55
C ILE A 241 -13.21 20.62 -0.65
N LYS A 242 -13.79 21.82 -0.52
CA LYS A 242 -13.08 23.11 -0.58
C LYS A 242 -11.95 23.15 0.45
N THR A 243 -12.24 22.79 1.70
CA THR A 243 -11.27 22.77 2.79
C THR A 243 -10.10 21.84 2.46
N ILE A 244 -10.39 20.60 2.06
CA ILE A 244 -9.36 19.61 1.72
C ILE A 244 -8.52 20.07 0.52
N ILE A 245 -9.13 20.69 -0.49
CA ILE A 245 -8.42 21.22 -1.68
C ILE A 245 -7.46 22.34 -1.26
N PHE A 246 -7.93 23.29 -0.45
CA PHE A 246 -7.12 24.43 -0.03
C PHE A 246 -5.93 23.95 0.81
N ASP A 247 -6.15 22.99 1.70
CA ASP A 247 -5.07 22.40 2.50
C ASP A 247 -4.10 21.56 1.65
N ALA A 248 -4.59 20.87 0.62
CA ALA A 248 -3.72 20.17 -0.34
C ALA A 248 -2.82 21.15 -1.11
N ILE A 249 -3.36 22.29 -1.56
CA ILE A 249 -2.61 23.34 -2.26
C ILE A 249 -1.53 23.92 -1.34
N ARG A 250 -1.89 24.25 -0.09
CA ARG A 250 -0.94 24.77 0.91
C ARG A 250 0.21 23.80 1.16
N LYS A 251 -0.11 22.53 1.44
CA LYS A 251 0.91 21.48 1.66
C LYS A 251 1.79 21.25 0.43
N LEU A 252 1.23 21.35 -0.78
CA LEU A 252 2.03 21.28 -2.01
C LEU A 252 3.01 22.45 -2.13
N LYS A 253 2.56 23.67 -1.80
CA LYS A 253 3.40 24.87 -1.76
C LYS A 253 4.56 24.69 -0.76
N GLU A 254 4.28 24.19 0.43
CA GLU A 254 5.30 23.86 1.45
C GLU A 254 6.30 22.78 1.02
N CYS A 255 5.88 21.86 0.15
CA CYS A 255 6.74 20.84 -0.45
C CYS A 255 7.61 21.38 -1.60
N GLY A 256 7.36 22.61 -2.05
CA GLY A 256 8.07 23.24 -3.17
C GLY A 256 7.44 23.01 -4.54
N ALA A 257 6.16 22.63 -4.61
CA ALA A 257 5.38 22.56 -5.85
C ALA A 257 4.49 23.78 -6.02
N THR A 258 4.16 24.13 -7.27
CA THR A 258 3.25 25.23 -7.59
C THR A 258 2.05 24.70 -8.35
N VAL A 259 0.86 24.83 -7.76
CA VAL A 259 -0.42 24.38 -8.35
C VAL A 259 -1.01 25.45 -9.27
N HIS A 260 -1.22 25.12 -10.54
CA HIS A 260 -1.77 26.08 -11.51
C HIS A 260 -3.25 25.89 -11.81
N ALA A 261 -3.75 24.67 -11.69
CA ALA A 261 -5.14 24.38 -12.01
C ALA A 261 -5.71 23.28 -11.11
N LEU A 262 -7.02 23.37 -10.92
CA LEU A 262 -7.89 22.36 -10.35
C LEU A 262 -8.78 21.81 -11.47
N ILE A 263 -8.77 20.49 -11.65
CA ILE A 263 -9.53 19.77 -12.66
C ILE A 263 -10.53 18.86 -11.94
N THR A 264 -11.82 19.03 -12.21
CA THR A 264 -12.91 18.21 -11.67
C THR A 264 -13.81 17.68 -12.78
N ASP A 265 -14.62 16.66 -12.48
CA ASP A 265 -15.75 16.31 -13.35
C ASP A 265 -16.93 17.31 -13.19
N MET A 266 -18.09 16.96 -13.74
CA MET A 266 -19.33 17.74 -13.66
C MET A 266 -20.34 17.19 -12.64
N GLY A 267 -19.87 16.49 -11.60
CA GLY A 267 -20.70 16.07 -10.48
C GLY A 267 -21.40 17.25 -9.80
N SER A 268 -22.57 17.02 -9.20
CA SER A 268 -23.37 18.07 -8.57
C SER A 268 -22.62 18.80 -7.44
N ASN A 269 -21.83 18.07 -6.66
CA ASN A 269 -20.92 18.58 -5.64
C ASN A 269 -19.84 19.50 -6.22
N PHE A 270 -19.23 19.16 -7.36
CA PHE A 270 -18.22 19.99 -8.01
C PHE A 270 -18.80 21.22 -8.69
N LEU A 271 -20.01 21.10 -9.26
CA LEU A 271 -20.74 22.26 -9.77
C LEU A 271 -21.13 23.22 -8.65
N GLN A 272 -21.47 22.70 -7.47
CA GLN A 272 -21.72 23.53 -6.30
C GLN A 272 -20.42 24.20 -5.82
N LEU A 273 -19.32 23.44 -5.70
CA LEU A 273 -18.00 23.97 -5.36
C LEU A 273 -17.56 25.08 -6.32
N SER A 274 -17.73 24.89 -7.63
CA SER A 274 -17.35 25.90 -8.62
C SER A 274 -18.12 27.21 -8.40
N ARG A 275 -19.42 27.14 -8.07
CA ARG A 275 -20.24 28.32 -7.76
C ARG A 275 -19.78 29.01 -6.46
N GLU A 276 -19.48 28.23 -5.42
CA GLU A 276 -18.97 28.75 -4.15
C GLU A 276 -17.57 29.39 -4.27
N LEU A 277 -16.79 28.96 -5.26
CA LEU A 277 -15.51 29.56 -5.61
C LEU A 277 -15.66 30.76 -6.56
N GLY A 278 -16.89 31.15 -6.94
CA GLY A 278 -17.14 32.28 -7.84
C GLY A 278 -16.81 32.01 -9.30
N ILE A 279 -16.74 30.73 -9.71
CA ILE A 279 -16.45 30.33 -11.08
C ILE A 279 -17.69 30.56 -11.95
N SER A 280 -17.48 31.25 -13.07
CA SER A 280 -18.49 31.61 -14.05
C SER A 280 -17.88 31.67 -15.45
N THR A 281 -18.69 31.96 -16.47
CA THR A 281 -18.20 32.17 -17.84
C THR A 281 -17.26 33.37 -17.99
N LYS A 282 -17.29 34.31 -17.04
CA LYS A 282 -16.42 35.50 -17.01
C LYS A 282 -15.22 35.34 -16.08
N ASN A 283 -15.32 34.46 -15.08
CA ASN A 283 -14.27 34.21 -14.10
C ASN A 283 -14.00 32.72 -13.98
N SER A 284 -12.85 32.26 -14.47
CA SER A 284 -12.42 30.86 -14.38
C SER A 284 -11.41 30.60 -13.26
N MET A 285 -11.13 31.60 -12.41
CA MET A 285 -10.08 31.51 -11.40
C MET A 285 -10.62 31.70 -9.99
N PHE A 286 -9.96 31.07 -9.03
CA PHE A 286 -10.15 31.30 -7.60
C PHE A 286 -8.78 31.48 -6.93
N VAL A 287 -8.77 32.09 -5.75
CA VAL A 287 -7.55 32.46 -5.02
C VAL A 287 -7.37 31.58 -3.79
N VAL A 288 -6.16 31.06 -3.59
CA VAL A 288 -5.73 30.41 -2.35
C VAL A 288 -4.41 31.01 -1.91
N ASP A 289 -4.38 31.68 -0.75
CA ASP A 289 -3.20 32.33 -0.18
C ASP A 289 -2.42 33.16 -1.22
N GLU A 290 -3.13 34.09 -1.88
CA GLU A 290 -2.66 35.02 -2.93
C GLU A 290 -2.29 34.36 -4.28
N GLN A 291 -2.42 33.04 -4.40
CA GLN A 291 -2.17 32.32 -5.64
C GLN A 291 -3.46 32.13 -6.44
N ASN A 292 -3.45 32.59 -7.70
CA ASN A 292 -4.53 32.32 -8.65
C ASN A 292 -4.46 30.89 -9.15
N ILE A 293 -5.59 30.18 -9.12
CA ILE A 293 -5.71 28.80 -9.58
C ILE A 293 -6.85 28.73 -10.58
N LEU A 294 -6.57 28.16 -11.75
CA LEU A 294 -7.54 27.96 -12.81
C LEU A 294 -8.46 26.78 -12.46
N TYR A 295 -9.78 26.97 -12.55
CA TYR A 295 -10.76 25.89 -12.43
C TYR A 295 -11.10 25.36 -13.82
N ILE A 296 -10.93 24.06 -14.03
CA ILE A 296 -11.18 23.39 -15.31
C ILE A 296 -12.13 22.21 -15.07
N PHE A 297 -13.13 22.09 -15.94
CA PHE A 297 -13.92 20.86 -16.02
C PHE A 297 -13.27 19.86 -16.96
N ASP A 298 -13.32 18.58 -16.61
CA ASP A 298 -12.73 17.51 -17.42
C ASP A 298 -13.29 17.53 -18.85
N THR A 299 -12.39 17.74 -19.82
CA THR A 299 -12.75 17.97 -21.21
C THR A 299 -13.39 16.74 -21.87
N PRO A 300 -12.87 15.50 -21.68
CA PRO A 300 -13.58 14.29 -22.08
C PRO A 300 -15.01 14.21 -21.53
N HIS A 301 -15.25 14.53 -20.26
CA HIS A 301 -16.60 14.58 -19.70
C HIS A 301 -17.49 15.62 -20.40
N LEU A 302 -16.97 16.81 -20.70
CA LEU A 302 -17.69 17.85 -21.47
C LEU A 302 -18.06 17.36 -22.87
N ILE A 303 -17.12 16.76 -23.59
CA ILE A 303 -17.37 16.24 -24.95
C ILE A 303 -18.44 15.13 -24.91
N LYS A 304 -18.37 14.21 -23.94
CA LYS A 304 -19.39 13.17 -23.75
C LYS A 304 -20.78 13.78 -23.50
N ALA A 305 -20.88 14.79 -22.64
CA ALA A 305 -22.13 15.46 -22.33
C ALA A 305 -22.70 16.19 -23.55
N THR A 306 -21.86 16.95 -24.27
CA THR A 306 -22.24 17.62 -25.52
C THR A 306 -22.75 16.62 -26.55
N ARG A 307 -22.01 15.53 -26.80
CA ARG A 307 -22.47 14.45 -27.69
C ARG A 307 -23.82 13.88 -27.27
N ASN A 308 -24.02 13.58 -25.98
CA ASN A 308 -25.29 13.02 -25.49
C ASN A 308 -26.46 13.99 -25.71
N ASN A 309 -26.24 15.29 -25.48
CA ASN A 309 -27.25 16.32 -25.72
C ASN A 309 -27.60 16.41 -27.22
N LEU A 310 -26.60 16.34 -28.10
CA LEU A 310 -26.79 16.38 -29.55
C LEU A 310 -27.49 15.13 -30.12
N LEU A 311 -27.40 13.99 -29.43
CA LEU A 311 -28.13 12.77 -29.80
C LEU A 311 -29.58 12.80 -29.30
N LYS A 312 -29.83 13.42 -28.15
CA LYS A 312 -31.15 13.41 -27.50
C LYS A 312 -32.03 14.58 -27.89
N TYR A 313 -31.43 15.74 -28.21
CA TYR A 313 -32.13 17.00 -28.43
C TYR A 313 -31.75 17.63 -29.77
N ASN A 314 -32.64 18.46 -30.29
CA ASN A 314 -32.39 19.26 -31.49
C ASN A 314 -31.53 20.49 -31.14
N LEU A 315 -30.52 20.77 -31.95
CA LEU A 315 -29.69 21.94 -31.78
C LEU A 315 -30.37 23.15 -32.44
N LYS A 316 -30.65 24.21 -31.67
CA LYS A 316 -31.03 25.52 -32.22
C LYS A 316 -29.79 26.41 -32.33
N PHE A 317 -29.45 26.86 -33.53
CA PHE A 317 -28.34 27.78 -33.77
C PHE A 317 -28.76 28.85 -34.78
N ASN A 318 -28.69 30.13 -34.40
CA ASN A 318 -29.13 31.28 -35.22
C ASN A 318 -30.52 31.04 -35.87
N ASP A 319 -31.50 30.67 -35.04
CA ASP A 319 -32.88 30.33 -35.43
C ASP A 319 -33.09 29.15 -36.37
N LYS A 320 -32.01 28.42 -36.71
CA LYS A 320 -32.09 27.16 -37.45
C LYS A 320 -32.08 25.98 -36.49
N PHE A 321 -32.96 25.02 -36.74
CA PHE A 321 -32.97 23.75 -36.03
C PHE A 321 -32.19 22.70 -36.83
N CYS A 322 -31.24 22.05 -36.18
CA CYS A 322 -30.50 20.94 -36.72
C CYS A 322 -30.86 19.66 -35.94
N ILE A 323 -31.33 18.65 -36.67
CA ILE A 323 -31.55 17.30 -36.14
C ILE A 323 -30.30 16.48 -36.49
N MET A 324 -29.35 16.42 -35.55
CA MET A 324 -28.04 15.84 -35.82
C MET A 324 -28.12 14.36 -36.22
N VAL A 325 -29.02 13.59 -35.60
CA VAL A 325 -29.22 12.16 -35.92
C VAL A 325 -29.61 11.99 -37.39
N LEU A 326 -30.56 12.79 -37.87
CA LEU A 326 -31.02 12.76 -39.27
C LEU A 326 -29.89 13.17 -40.23
N TYR A 327 -29.16 14.25 -39.89
CA TYR A 327 -28.07 14.77 -40.71
C TYR A 327 -26.93 13.75 -40.86
N CYS A 328 -26.48 13.14 -39.76
CA CYS A 328 -25.48 12.09 -39.79
C CYS A 328 -25.97 10.86 -40.58
N SER A 329 -27.21 10.41 -40.38
CA SER A 329 -27.76 9.27 -41.14
C SER A 329 -27.84 9.53 -42.64
N ILE A 330 -28.12 10.75 -43.08
CA ILE A 330 -28.13 11.12 -44.51
C ILE A 330 -26.71 11.14 -45.08
N LEU A 331 -25.74 11.69 -44.33
CA LEU A 331 -24.33 11.72 -44.71
C LEU A 331 -23.74 10.32 -44.85
N PHE A 332 -24.00 9.43 -43.89
CA PHE A 332 -23.48 8.06 -43.90
C PHE A 332 -24.21 7.13 -44.88
N LYS A 333 -25.44 7.45 -45.32
CA LYS A 333 -26.12 6.74 -46.42
C LYS A 333 -25.59 7.13 -47.82
N ARG A 334 -24.80 8.20 -47.90
CA ARG A 334 -24.23 8.73 -49.16
C ARG A 334 -22.85 8.15 -49.50
N TYR A 335 -22.31 7.31 -48.62
CA TYR A 335 -21.09 6.52 -48.81
C TYR A 335 -21.44 5.03 -48.72
#